data_AF-A0A976M6U2-F1
#
_entry.id   AF-A0A976M6U2-F1
#
_cell.length_a   1.000
_cell.length_b   1.000
_cell.length_c   1.000
_cell.angle_alpha   90.00
_cell.angle_beta   90.00
_cell.angle_gamma   90.00
#
_symmetry.space_group_name_H-M   'P 1'
#
loop_
_entity.id
_entity.type
_entity.pdbx_description
1 polymer ?
#
loop_
_entity_poly.entity_id
_entity_poly.type
_entity_poly.pdbx_seq_one_letter_code
_entity_poly.pdbx_strand_id
1 'polypeptide(L)'
;MDSDDSHSSSQEGEPVRKKRHSEGYTSNQLSGSKTHYQNLKSHTNAKLLHLGKTLLAYNTRESHKYALEIASIFLNGIPPEGYVPDDLFTYIISIFHIHFKEERTEKLLKRFLSITATTTPHLRPSVLEHSVRLLAVKDDIAGIADEVTRRCNEWNLEKHEVAKHYKWAVKHMDILANFNPKNITSDFIVELENVLVTYLERLRLPNKNLIGLYCQIHGKKALELLNKYIRTFPSIYFLRFNRLKIMLSSEEDLIKFVTLSGHMVALDKLVLLLFDLVVRDIVHLTAQLAIPHLKRNWEILYEVISDKSKEVAEALESIKKSELVNMFNVYGNIGRRLPEDCVEPYLRVASLLVDVPHLEKLRLQLTH
;
A
#
# COMPACT_ATOMS: atom_id res chain seq x y z
N MET A 1 -56.00 19.01 59.13
CA MET A 1 -57.35 18.63 59.57
C MET A 1 -58.27 19.76 59.16
N ASP A 2 -59.37 19.36 58.52
CA ASP A 2 -60.53 20.10 57.98
C ASP A 2 -60.31 20.79 56.61
N SER A 3 -60.65 20.21 55.44
CA SER A 3 -61.94 19.79 54.82
C SER A 3 -62.68 20.98 54.15
N ASP A 4 -62.59 21.11 52.83
CA ASP A 4 -63.52 20.63 51.76
C ASP A 4 -64.72 21.58 51.51
N ASP A 5 -64.83 22.10 50.28
CA ASP A 5 -66.03 21.92 49.42
C ASP A 5 -65.89 22.57 48.03
N SER A 6 -66.43 21.87 47.04
CA SER A 6 -66.34 22.05 45.58
C SER A 6 -67.70 22.36 44.94
N HIS A 7 -67.77 23.07 43.80
CA HIS A 7 -68.78 22.92 42.70
C HIS A 7 -68.43 23.81 41.47
N SER A 8 -68.06 23.25 40.30
CA SER A 8 -68.78 23.14 38.98
C SER A 8 -69.39 24.44 38.38
N SER A 9 -69.47 24.77 37.07
CA SER A 9 -68.95 24.32 35.76
C SER A 9 -69.50 25.26 34.64
N SER A 10 -68.77 25.41 33.52
CA SER A 10 -69.21 25.57 32.09
C SER A 10 -69.90 26.83 31.50
N GLN A 11 -69.34 27.22 30.32
CA GLN A 11 -69.95 27.64 29.02
C GLN A 11 -69.67 29.05 28.41
N GLU A 12 -68.87 29.01 27.32
CA GLU A 12 -68.98 29.59 25.95
C GLU A 12 -69.46 31.04 25.65
N GLY A 13 -68.73 31.68 24.71
CA GLY A 13 -69.20 32.82 23.91
C GLY A 13 -68.11 33.47 23.04
N GLU A 14 -68.10 33.17 21.73
CA GLU A 14 -67.37 33.89 20.65
C GLU A 14 -67.98 35.29 20.36
N PRO A 15 -67.29 36.27 19.72
CA PRO A 15 -67.42 36.39 18.25
C PRO A 15 -66.25 37.01 17.43
N VAL A 16 -66.08 36.43 16.24
CA VAL A 16 -65.72 36.91 14.87
C VAL A 16 -65.29 38.37 14.55
N ARG A 17 -64.08 38.46 13.95
CA ARG A 17 -63.50 39.28 12.82
C ARG A 17 -63.89 40.75 12.53
N LYS A 18 -62.84 41.57 12.29
CA LYS A 18 -62.70 42.46 11.10
C LYS A 18 -61.24 42.60 10.64
N LYS A 19 -61.00 42.37 9.34
CA LYS A 19 -59.72 42.56 8.62
C LYS A 19 -59.44 44.05 8.35
N ARG A 20 -58.16 44.44 8.36
CA ARG A 20 -57.55 45.33 7.35
C ARG A 20 -56.12 44.88 7.06
N HIS A 21 -55.87 44.60 5.77
CA HIS A 21 -54.54 44.48 5.20
C HIS A 21 -53.92 45.86 5.04
N SER A 22 -52.64 46.00 5.35
CA SER A 22 -51.75 46.93 4.64
C SER A 22 -50.35 46.35 4.69
N GLU A 23 -49.83 46.08 3.51
CA GLU A 23 -48.51 45.57 3.22
C GLU A 23 -47.44 46.48 3.82
N GLY A 24 -46.58 45.88 4.63
CA GLY A 24 -45.28 46.43 4.99
C GLY A 24 -44.27 45.31 4.77
N TYR A 25 -43.62 45.34 3.61
CA TYR A 25 -42.43 44.53 3.32
C TYR A 25 -41.38 44.83 4.40
N THR A 26 -41.31 44.01 5.44
CA THR A 26 -40.11 43.89 6.26
C THR A 26 -39.34 42.69 5.76
N SER A 27 -38.25 42.99 5.06
CA SER A 27 -37.18 42.07 4.72
C SER A 27 -36.78 41.27 5.97
N ASN A 28 -37.25 40.03 6.08
CA ASN A 28 -36.59 39.04 6.92
C ASN A 28 -35.22 38.81 6.29
N GLN A 29 -34.24 39.56 6.79
CA GLN A 29 -32.83 39.30 6.58
C GLN A 29 -32.60 37.82 6.89
N LEU A 30 -32.21 37.10 5.85
CA LEU A 30 -31.68 35.74 5.93
C LEU A 30 -30.52 35.73 6.92
N SER A 31 -30.79 35.45 8.18
CA SER A 31 -29.80 34.94 9.11
C SER A 31 -29.51 33.50 8.72
N GLY A 32 -28.82 33.31 7.58
CA GLY A 32 -28.24 32.03 7.20
C GLY A 32 -27.35 31.59 8.36
N SER A 33 -27.84 30.63 9.15
CA SER A 33 -27.17 30.25 10.39
C SER A 33 -25.77 29.76 10.03
N LYS A 34 -24.75 30.24 10.76
CA LYS A 34 -23.36 29.79 10.60
C LYS A 34 -23.26 28.25 10.58
N THR A 35 -24.17 27.59 11.31
CA THR A 35 -24.36 26.14 11.36
C THR A 35 -24.76 25.54 10.01
N HIS A 36 -25.70 26.14 9.27
CA HIS A 36 -26.10 25.65 7.94
C HIS A 36 -24.94 25.73 6.94
N TYR A 37 -24.18 26.84 6.96
CA TYR A 37 -23.00 27.01 6.11
C TYR A 37 -21.86 26.04 6.47
N GLN A 38 -21.60 25.82 7.77
CA GLN A 38 -20.62 24.84 8.23
C GLN A 38 -20.98 23.42 7.81
N ASN A 39 -22.27 23.05 7.89
CA ASN A 39 -22.76 21.74 7.46
C ASN A 39 -22.63 21.54 5.95
N LEU A 40 -22.94 22.57 5.14
CA LEU A 40 -22.75 22.55 3.69
C LEU A 40 -21.26 22.41 3.32
N LYS A 41 -20.37 23.16 3.98
CA LYS A 41 -18.93 23.08 3.74
C LYS A 41 -18.38 21.69 4.08
N SER A 42 -18.77 21.13 5.23
CA SER A 42 -18.38 19.78 5.64
C SER A 42 -18.85 18.73 4.63
N HIS A 43 -20.12 18.80 4.21
CA HIS A 43 -20.69 17.89 3.22
C HIS A 43 -20.02 17.96 1.86
N THR A 44 -19.76 19.17 1.36
CA THR A 44 -19.04 19.39 0.10
C THR A 44 -17.61 18.84 0.18
N ASN A 45 -16.91 19.08 1.28
CA ASN A 45 -15.56 18.54 1.50
C ASN A 45 -15.56 17.00 1.54
N ALA A 46 -16.53 16.38 2.20
CA ALA A 46 -16.65 14.92 2.21
C ALA A 46 -16.89 14.35 0.81
N LYS A 47 -17.77 14.98 0.01
CA LYS A 47 -18.02 14.59 -1.39
C LYS A 47 -16.79 14.77 -2.27
N LEU A 48 -16.06 15.88 -2.13
CA LEU A 48 -14.82 16.12 -2.86
C LEU A 48 -13.75 15.09 -2.51
N LEU A 49 -13.59 14.74 -1.23
CA LEU A 49 -12.64 13.72 -0.80
C LEU A 49 -13.01 12.34 -1.37
N HIS A 50 -14.30 11.99 -1.33
CA HIS A 50 -14.78 10.75 -1.94
C HIS A 50 -14.51 10.71 -3.44
N LEU A 51 -14.84 11.79 -4.16
CA LEU A 51 -14.55 11.91 -5.59
C LEU A 51 -13.05 11.76 -5.87
N GLY A 52 -12.19 12.41 -5.08
CA GLY A 52 -10.74 12.29 -5.18
C GLY A 52 -10.27 10.83 -5.02
N LYS A 53 -10.78 10.11 -4.02
CA LYS A 53 -10.49 8.68 -3.81
C LYS A 53 -10.97 7.82 -4.98
N THR A 54 -12.18 8.06 -5.51
CA THR A 54 -12.70 7.34 -6.69
C THR A 54 -11.84 7.58 -7.93
N LEU A 55 -11.40 8.82 -8.16
CA LEU A 55 -10.53 9.17 -9.28
C LEU A 55 -9.15 8.47 -9.21
N LEU A 56 -8.60 8.33 -8.00
CA LEU A 56 -7.40 7.52 -7.77
C LEU A 56 -7.64 6.04 -8.09
N ALA A 57 -8.80 5.50 -7.73
CA ALA A 57 -9.14 4.10 -8.02
C ALA A 57 -9.29 3.82 -9.53
N TYR A 58 -9.72 4.80 -10.33
CA TYR A 58 -9.75 4.67 -11.79
C TYR A 58 -8.35 4.62 -12.41
N ASN A 59 -7.34 5.19 -11.75
CA ASN A 59 -5.92 5.06 -12.11
C ASN A 59 -5.58 5.41 -13.57
N THR A 60 -6.09 6.55 -14.06
CA THR A 60 -5.79 7.07 -15.40
C THR A 60 -5.07 8.41 -15.31
N ARG A 61 -4.35 8.81 -16.37
CA ARG A 61 -3.66 10.11 -16.39
C ARG A 61 -4.61 11.29 -16.17
N GLU A 62 -5.80 11.24 -16.76
CA GLU A 62 -6.81 12.29 -16.62
C GLU A 62 -7.43 12.28 -15.22
N SER A 63 -7.78 11.11 -14.67
CA SER A 63 -8.33 11.02 -13.31
C SER A 63 -7.32 11.49 -12.25
N HIS A 64 -6.03 11.24 -12.44
CA HIS A 64 -4.98 11.76 -11.57
C HIS A 64 -4.86 13.28 -11.61
N LYS A 65 -5.01 13.90 -12.79
CA LYS A 65 -5.01 15.36 -12.91
C LYS A 65 -6.10 16.00 -12.05
N TYR A 66 -7.34 15.51 -12.15
CA TYR A 66 -8.45 16.02 -11.34
C TYR A 66 -8.28 15.69 -9.85
N ALA A 67 -7.70 14.54 -9.51
CA ALA A 67 -7.37 14.22 -8.12
C ALA A 67 -6.31 15.19 -7.54
N LEU A 68 -5.29 15.58 -8.30
CA LEU A 68 -4.33 16.61 -7.86
C LEU A 68 -4.99 17.98 -7.66
N GLU A 69 -5.94 18.35 -8.52
CA GLU A 69 -6.70 19.60 -8.36
C GLU A 69 -7.51 19.59 -7.05
N ILE A 70 -8.20 18.49 -6.75
CA ILE A 70 -8.93 18.30 -5.49
C ILE A 70 -7.98 18.33 -4.29
N ALA A 71 -6.83 17.65 -4.37
CA ALA A 71 -5.80 17.70 -3.33
C ALA A 71 -5.33 19.15 -3.07
N SER A 72 -5.11 19.92 -4.15
CA SER A 72 -4.71 21.33 -4.05
C SER A 72 -5.77 22.19 -3.36
N ILE A 73 -7.07 21.94 -3.60
CA ILE A 73 -8.17 22.60 -2.89
C ILE A 73 -8.08 22.33 -1.38
N PHE A 74 -7.88 21.07 -0.98
CA PHE A 74 -7.72 20.73 0.43
C PHE A 74 -6.48 21.38 1.05
N LEU A 75 -5.33 21.31 0.38
CA LEU A 75 -4.08 21.90 0.88
C LEU A 75 -4.17 23.41 1.09
N ASN A 76 -4.87 24.12 0.21
CA ASN A 76 -5.11 25.55 0.36
C ASN A 76 -6.19 25.87 1.40
N GLY A 77 -7.07 24.91 1.72
CA GLY A 77 -8.18 25.07 2.65
C GLY A 77 -7.89 24.64 4.09
N ILE A 78 -6.77 23.95 4.36
CA ILE A 78 -6.36 23.57 5.72
C ILE A 78 -5.90 24.83 6.47
N PRO A 79 -6.58 25.23 7.57
CA PRO A 79 -6.09 26.34 8.37
C PRO A 79 -4.75 25.96 9.01
N PRO A 80 -3.85 26.93 9.28
CA PRO A 80 -2.54 26.64 9.88
C PRO A 80 -2.59 25.84 11.19
N GLU A 81 -3.69 25.97 11.94
CA GLU A 81 -3.95 25.26 13.21
C GLU A 81 -4.99 24.12 13.06
N GLY A 82 -5.38 23.80 11.82
CA GLY A 82 -6.43 22.84 11.52
C GLY A 82 -6.01 21.40 11.72
N TYR A 83 -6.81 20.65 12.48
CA TYR A 83 -6.74 19.19 12.53
C TYR A 83 -6.87 18.58 11.12
N VAL A 84 -6.01 17.60 10.81
CA VAL A 84 -6.02 16.86 9.54
C VAL A 84 -6.59 15.45 9.80
N PRO A 85 -7.76 15.11 9.21
CA PRO A 85 -8.31 13.75 9.32
C PRO A 85 -7.43 12.70 8.64
N ASP A 86 -7.34 11.49 9.21
CA ASP A 86 -6.59 10.35 8.66
C ASP A 86 -6.95 10.03 7.20
N ASP A 87 -8.22 10.15 6.87
CA ASP A 87 -8.76 9.93 5.53
C ASP A 87 -8.24 10.92 4.50
N LEU A 88 -8.12 12.20 4.91
CA LEU A 88 -7.55 13.25 4.08
C LEU A 88 -6.04 13.05 3.96
N PHE A 89 -5.36 12.73 5.07
CA PHE A 89 -3.95 12.38 5.06
C PHE A 89 -3.64 11.26 4.09
N THR A 90 -4.36 10.14 4.18
CA THR A 90 -4.20 8.98 3.30
C THR A 90 -4.40 9.35 1.83
N TYR A 91 -5.41 10.17 1.53
CA TYR A 91 -5.67 10.64 0.18
C TYR A 91 -4.52 11.49 -0.39
N ILE A 92 -4.07 12.51 0.36
CA ILE A 92 -2.97 13.40 -0.06
C ILE A 92 -1.66 12.62 -0.24
N ILE A 93 -1.37 11.69 0.67
CA ILE A 93 -0.21 10.81 0.55
C ILE A 93 -0.31 9.93 -0.71
N SER A 94 -1.49 9.37 -1.00
CA SER A 94 -1.69 8.45 -2.13
C SER A 94 -1.48 9.14 -3.48
N ILE A 95 -2.03 10.34 -3.68
CA ILE A 95 -1.80 11.10 -4.91
C ILE A 95 -0.33 11.56 -5.03
N PHE A 96 0.31 11.85 -3.90
CA PHE A 96 1.73 12.20 -3.91
C PHE A 96 2.61 11.03 -4.37
N HIS A 97 2.37 9.81 -3.90
CA HIS A 97 3.13 8.63 -4.36
C HIS A 97 3.04 8.37 -5.87
N ILE A 98 2.06 8.94 -6.56
CA ILE A 98 1.94 8.87 -8.02
C ILE A 98 2.77 9.96 -8.70
N HIS A 99 2.78 11.18 -8.15
CA HIS A 99 3.35 12.38 -8.77
C HIS A 99 4.61 12.93 -8.09
N PHE A 100 5.24 12.16 -7.19
CA PHE A 100 6.32 12.63 -6.31
C PHE A 100 7.56 13.16 -7.04
N LYS A 101 7.75 12.82 -8.31
CA LYS A 101 8.88 13.30 -9.15
C LYS A 101 8.70 14.74 -9.63
N GLU A 102 7.52 15.33 -9.48
CA GLU A 102 7.24 16.70 -9.91
C GLU A 102 7.58 17.72 -8.80
N GLU A 103 8.47 18.69 -9.09
CA GLU A 103 8.99 19.65 -8.10
C GLU A 103 7.88 20.48 -7.41
N ARG A 104 6.82 20.84 -8.14
CA ARG A 104 5.67 21.58 -7.58
C ARG A 104 4.92 20.75 -6.55
N THR A 105 4.73 19.47 -6.82
CA THR A 105 4.05 18.51 -5.96
C THR A 105 4.85 18.26 -4.69
N GLU A 106 6.18 18.24 -4.77
CA GLU A 106 7.06 18.14 -3.61
C GLU A 106 6.89 19.32 -2.63
N LYS A 107 6.93 20.56 -3.11
CA LYS A 107 6.78 21.75 -2.26
C LYS A 107 5.44 21.72 -1.51
N LEU A 108 4.38 21.30 -2.20
CA LEU A 108 3.05 21.11 -1.62
C LEU A 108 3.04 20.02 -0.54
N LEU A 109 3.67 18.87 -0.79
CA LEU A 109 3.76 17.81 0.22
C LEU A 109 4.56 18.24 1.44
N LYS A 110 5.73 18.86 1.27
CA LYS A 110 6.55 19.30 2.41
C LYS A 110 5.77 20.25 3.31
N ARG A 111 5.02 21.17 2.72
CA ARG A 111 4.12 22.06 3.46
C ARG A 111 3.02 21.27 4.18
N PHE A 112 2.38 20.33 3.50
CA PHE A 112 1.35 19.48 4.10
C PHE A 112 1.86 18.71 5.32
N LEU A 113 2.97 17.98 5.16
CA LEU A 113 3.60 17.21 6.23
C LEU A 113 3.96 18.08 7.44
N SER A 114 4.49 19.28 7.19
CA SER A 114 4.80 20.25 8.24
C SER A 114 3.55 20.70 9.00
N ILE A 115 2.45 21.01 8.31
CA ILE A 115 1.18 21.39 8.96
C ILE A 115 0.64 20.21 9.76
N THR A 116 0.58 19.02 9.16
CA THR A 116 0.07 17.81 9.82
C THR A 116 0.85 17.47 11.09
N ALA A 117 2.18 17.55 11.07
CA ALA A 117 3.00 17.27 12.26
C ALA A 117 2.71 18.22 13.42
N THR A 118 2.42 19.49 13.11
CA THR A 118 2.10 20.51 14.12
C THR A 118 0.69 20.36 14.64
N THR A 119 -0.30 20.21 13.77
CA THR A 119 -1.72 20.25 14.15
C THR A 119 -2.29 18.90 14.57
N THR A 120 -1.66 17.80 14.15
CA THR A 120 -2.22 16.46 14.31
C THR A 120 -1.15 15.49 14.87
N PRO A 121 -0.83 15.57 16.18
CA PRO A 121 0.32 14.87 16.75
C PRO A 121 0.34 13.35 16.58
N HIS A 122 -0.83 12.69 16.56
CA HIS A 122 -0.90 11.24 16.36
C HIS A 122 -0.47 10.80 14.96
N LEU A 123 -0.48 11.70 13.97
CA LEU A 123 0.03 11.45 12.61
C LEU A 123 1.54 11.66 12.47
N ARG A 124 2.24 12.20 13.49
CA ARG A 124 3.70 12.45 13.44
C ARG A 124 4.53 11.23 13.02
N PRO A 125 4.24 9.99 13.47
CA PRO A 125 4.96 8.82 12.97
C PRO A 125 4.80 8.60 11.46
N SER A 126 3.58 8.78 10.94
CA SER A 126 3.30 8.69 9.50
C SER A 126 3.96 9.85 8.74
N VAL A 127 3.99 11.05 9.32
CA VAL A 127 4.72 12.20 8.75
C VAL A 127 6.22 11.90 8.68
N LEU A 128 6.83 11.35 9.73
CA LEU A 128 8.23 10.91 9.73
C LEU A 128 8.48 9.90 8.60
N GLU A 129 7.63 8.87 8.49
CA GLU A 129 7.71 7.86 7.43
C GLU A 129 7.71 8.48 6.03
N HIS A 130 6.80 9.39 5.75
CA HIS A 130 6.70 10.03 4.44
C HIS A 130 7.81 11.06 4.18
N SER A 131 8.32 11.73 5.22
CA SER A 131 9.48 12.62 5.10
C SER A 131 10.74 11.85 4.74
N VAL A 132 11.00 10.71 5.39
CA VAL A 132 12.14 9.83 5.07
C VAL A 132 12.01 9.27 3.66
N ARG A 133 10.81 8.82 3.26
CA ARG A 133 10.58 8.34 1.87
C ARG A 133 10.89 9.41 0.82
N LEU A 134 10.53 10.66 1.08
CA LEU A 134 10.81 11.78 0.18
C LEU A 134 12.32 12.03 0.01
N LEU A 135 13.07 11.96 1.10
CA LEU A 135 14.53 12.13 1.09
C LEU A 135 15.21 10.92 0.41
N ALA A 136 14.74 9.70 0.67
CA ALA A 136 15.24 8.48 0.04
C ALA A 136 15.07 8.48 -1.49
N VAL A 137 13.96 9.00 -2.00
CA VAL A 137 13.77 9.19 -3.45
C VAL A 137 14.84 10.09 -4.07
N LYS A 138 15.35 11.05 -3.30
CA LYS A 138 16.36 12.01 -3.75
C LYS A 138 17.79 11.53 -3.51
N ASP A 139 17.94 10.32 -2.97
CA ASP A 139 19.22 9.81 -2.51
C ASP A 139 19.90 10.73 -1.47
N ASP A 140 19.10 11.49 -0.72
CA ASP A 140 19.58 12.41 0.32
C ASP A 140 19.75 11.67 1.65
N ILE A 141 20.76 10.81 1.68
CA ILE A 141 21.05 9.91 2.81
C ILE A 141 21.40 10.70 4.09
N ALA A 142 22.16 11.79 3.96
CA ALA A 142 22.47 12.68 5.07
C ALA A 142 21.21 13.36 5.62
N GLY A 143 20.34 13.86 4.73
CA GLY A 143 19.05 14.43 5.13
C GLY A 143 18.16 13.43 5.86
N ILE A 144 18.19 12.14 5.50
CA ILE A 144 17.45 11.09 6.24
C ILE A 144 17.96 10.99 7.68
N ALA A 145 19.27 10.92 7.87
CA ALA A 145 19.86 10.80 9.20
C ALA A 145 19.49 12.00 10.08
N ASP A 146 19.57 13.21 9.53
CA ASP A 146 19.21 14.45 10.22
C ASP A 146 17.71 14.50 10.56
N GLU A 147 16.84 14.18 9.60
CA GLU A 147 15.39 14.20 9.81
C GLU A 147 14.96 13.20 10.88
N VAL A 148 15.46 11.96 10.81
CA VAL A 148 15.14 10.91 11.79
C VAL A 148 15.64 11.31 13.18
N THR A 149 16.89 11.76 13.30
CA THR A 149 17.48 12.14 14.59
C THR A 149 16.71 13.29 15.22
N ARG A 150 16.49 14.36 14.44
CA ARG A 150 15.76 15.55 14.89
C ARG A 150 14.33 15.21 15.32
N ARG A 151 13.54 14.59 14.43
CA ARG A 151 12.11 14.38 14.66
C ARG A 151 11.82 13.36 15.75
N CYS A 152 12.64 12.31 15.87
CA CYS A 152 12.44 11.36 16.95
C CYS A 152 12.65 12.00 18.32
N ASN A 153 13.59 12.93 18.44
CA ASN A 153 13.87 13.67 19.67
C ASN A 153 12.78 14.73 19.94
N GLU A 154 12.46 15.56 18.95
CA GLU A 154 11.44 16.62 19.07
C GLU A 154 10.04 16.09 19.40
N TRP A 155 9.65 14.96 18.79
CA TRP A 155 8.30 14.41 18.89
C TRP A 155 8.17 13.26 19.90
N ASN A 156 9.26 12.92 20.60
CA ASN A 156 9.31 11.82 21.57
C ASN A 156 8.71 10.50 21.03
N LEU A 157 9.12 10.12 19.82
CA LEU A 157 8.54 8.96 19.11
C LEU A 157 9.24 7.64 19.46
N GLU A 158 10.12 7.60 20.46
CA GLU A 158 11.05 6.47 20.69
C GLU A 158 10.37 5.11 20.89
N LYS A 159 9.12 5.12 21.37
CA LYS A 159 8.33 3.91 21.62
C LYS A 159 7.51 3.46 20.40
N HIS A 160 7.44 4.26 19.35
CA HIS A 160 6.66 3.99 18.15
C HIS A 160 7.46 3.11 17.18
N GLU A 161 6.82 2.10 16.58
CA GLU A 161 7.47 1.09 15.73
C GLU A 161 8.19 1.71 14.52
N VAL A 162 7.55 2.70 13.89
CA VAL A 162 8.12 3.47 12.78
C VAL A 162 9.41 4.20 13.19
N ALA A 163 9.42 4.85 14.35
CA ALA A 163 10.60 5.56 14.82
C ALA A 163 11.72 4.61 15.24
N LYS A 164 11.40 3.49 15.91
CA LYS A 164 12.38 2.43 16.21
C LYS A 164 13.04 1.92 14.94
N HIS A 165 12.26 1.65 13.90
CA HIS A 165 12.77 1.22 12.61
C HIS A 165 13.72 2.23 11.99
N TYR A 166 13.31 3.49 11.86
CA TYR A 166 14.16 4.49 11.23
C TYR A 166 15.40 4.83 12.06
N LYS A 167 15.31 4.86 13.40
CA LYS A 167 16.49 4.98 14.27
C LYS A 167 17.46 3.83 14.06
N TRP A 168 16.96 2.59 13.99
CA TRP A 168 17.78 1.42 13.70
C TRP A 168 18.43 1.51 12.31
N ALA A 169 17.67 1.91 11.29
CA ALA A 169 18.21 2.05 9.93
C ALA A 169 19.31 3.12 9.85
N VAL A 170 19.13 4.27 10.52
CA VAL A 170 20.14 5.34 10.58
C VAL A 170 21.37 4.91 11.36
N LYS A 171 21.19 4.22 12.50
CA LYS A 171 22.29 3.68 13.31
C LYS A 171 23.19 2.73 12.52
N HIS A 172 22.60 1.93 11.61
CA HIS A 172 23.30 0.89 10.87
C HIS A 172 23.43 1.20 9.37
N MET A 173 23.37 2.48 9.01
CA MET A 173 23.34 2.93 7.61
C MET A 173 24.55 2.45 6.79
N ASP A 174 25.75 2.49 7.38
CA ASP A 174 26.99 2.01 6.73
C ASP A 174 26.94 0.50 6.43
N ILE A 175 26.37 -0.27 7.35
CA ILE A 175 26.18 -1.72 7.20
C ILE A 175 25.14 -2.01 6.12
N LEU A 176 24.06 -1.23 6.07
CA LEU A 176 22.99 -1.37 5.08
C LEU A 176 23.47 -1.00 3.67
N ALA A 177 24.31 0.03 3.54
CA ALA A 177 24.90 0.44 2.26
C ALA A 177 25.88 -0.61 1.70
N ASN A 178 26.63 -1.27 2.58
CA ASN A 178 27.64 -2.29 2.21
C ASN A 178 27.26 -3.68 2.74
N PHE A 179 26.00 -4.06 2.56
CA PHE A 179 25.44 -5.25 3.20
C PHE A 179 26.17 -6.53 2.80
N ASN A 180 26.79 -7.18 3.79
CA ASN A 180 27.36 -8.51 3.64
C ASN A 180 26.85 -9.40 4.79
N PRO A 181 26.02 -10.43 4.52
CA PRO A 181 25.48 -11.34 5.53
C PRO A 181 26.51 -11.97 6.47
N LYS A 182 27.76 -12.13 6.00
CA LYS A 182 28.83 -12.76 6.76
C LYS A 182 29.47 -11.84 7.81
N ASN A 183 29.29 -10.53 7.70
CA ASN A 183 29.98 -9.52 8.52
C ASN A 183 29.05 -8.80 9.50
N ILE A 184 27.86 -9.35 9.76
CA ILE A 184 26.84 -8.72 10.61
C ILE A 184 27.09 -9.05 12.07
N THR A 185 27.03 -8.03 12.93
CA THR A 185 27.20 -8.19 14.39
C THR A 185 25.95 -8.75 15.05
N SER A 186 26.12 -9.37 16.22
CA SER A 186 24.99 -9.82 17.06
C SER A 186 24.04 -8.68 17.41
N ASP A 187 24.58 -7.49 17.67
CA ASP A 187 23.79 -6.33 18.11
C ASP A 187 22.87 -5.83 16.99
N PHE A 188 23.35 -5.81 15.75
CA PHE A 188 22.53 -5.48 14.59
C PHE A 188 21.31 -6.40 14.49
N ILE A 189 21.54 -7.71 14.70
CA ILE A 189 20.53 -8.75 14.61
C ILE A 189 19.48 -8.60 15.71
N VAL A 190 19.91 -8.48 16.96
CA VAL A 190 19.01 -8.36 18.12
C VAL A 190 18.15 -7.11 17.99
N GLU A 191 18.73 -5.99 17.55
CA GLU A 191 17.98 -4.76 17.34
C GLU A 191 16.98 -4.86 16.19
N LEU A 192 17.34 -5.51 15.07
CA LEU A 192 16.43 -5.77 13.96
C LEU A 192 15.25 -6.63 14.40
N GLU A 193 15.50 -7.69 15.15
CA GLU A 193 14.45 -8.55 15.70
C GLU A 193 13.51 -7.76 16.62
N ASN A 194 14.05 -6.91 17.50
CA ASN A 194 13.25 -6.03 18.37
C ASN A 194 12.36 -5.06 17.57
N VAL A 195 12.88 -4.49 16.47
CA VAL A 195 12.05 -3.65 15.56
C VAL A 195 10.88 -4.45 15.01
N LEU A 196 11.13 -5.65 14.49
CA LEU A 196 10.10 -6.52 13.92
C LEU A 196 9.07 -6.96 14.99
N VAL A 197 9.53 -7.41 16.15
CA VAL A 197 8.63 -7.76 17.26
C VAL A 197 7.76 -6.56 17.65
N THR A 198 8.32 -5.35 17.72
CA THR A 198 7.54 -4.13 18.01
C THR A 198 6.45 -3.89 16.95
N TYR A 199 6.75 -4.07 15.65
CA TYR A 199 5.73 -3.98 14.59
C TYR A 199 4.61 -4.99 14.80
N LEU A 200 4.96 -6.24 15.11
CA LEU A 200 3.99 -7.31 15.30
C LEU A 200 3.09 -7.08 16.53
N GLU A 201 3.66 -6.63 17.65
CA GLU A 201 2.93 -6.25 18.88
C GLU A 201 1.93 -5.11 18.62
N ARG A 202 2.28 -4.20 17.71
CA ARG A 202 1.41 -3.08 17.29
C ARG A 202 0.42 -3.45 16.19
N LEU A 203 0.33 -4.74 15.82
CA LEU A 203 -0.51 -5.23 14.73
C LEU A 203 -0.28 -4.45 13.43
N ARG A 204 0.97 -4.07 13.16
CA ARG A 204 1.37 -3.35 11.95
C ARG A 204 2.36 -4.16 11.14
N LEU A 205 2.23 -4.06 9.82
CA LEU A 205 3.12 -4.74 8.88
C LEU A 205 4.36 -3.87 8.60
N PRO A 206 5.59 -4.37 8.81
CA PRO A 206 6.79 -3.65 8.40
C PRO A 206 6.93 -3.63 6.88
N ASN A 207 7.85 -2.80 6.38
CA ASN A 207 8.25 -2.85 4.97
C ASN A 207 8.77 -4.26 4.64
N LYS A 208 8.38 -4.81 3.49
CA LYS A 208 8.81 -6.13 3.01
C LYS A 208 10.34 -6.29 2.95
N ASN A 209 11.08 -5.21 2.71
CA ASN A 209 12.55 -5.24 2.67
C ASN A 209 13.13 -5.56 4.05
N LEU A 210 12.50 -5.08 5.13
CA LEU A 210 12.96 -5.34 6.50
C LEU A 210 12.77 -6.82 6.89
N ILE A 211 11.63 -7.40 6.52
CA ILE A 211 11.38 -8.85 6.69
C ILE A 211 12.33 -9.66 5.81
N GLY A 212 12.50 -9.27 4.55
CA GLY A 212 13.43 -9.92 3.62
C GLY A 212 14.86 -9.94 4.16
N LEU A 213 15.33 -8.81 4.69
CA LEU A 213 16.63 -8.68 5.33
C LEU A 213 16.77 -9.64 6.52
N TYR A 214 15.81 -9.66 7.44
CA TYR A 214 15.81 -10.57 8.58
C TYR A 214 15.85 -12.05 8.14
N CYS A 215 15.05 -12.40 7.12
CA CYS A 215 15.04 -13.74 6.53
C CYS A 215 16.38 -14.12 5.89
N GLN A 216 17.05 -13.18 5.20
CA GLN A 216 18.36 -13.41 4.61
C GLN A 216 19.44 -13.66 5.66
N ILE A 217 19.38 -12.97 6.80
CA ILE A 217 20.37 -13.09 7.87
C ILE A 217 20.17 -14.39 8.66
N HIS A 218 18.93 -14.71 9.04
CA HIS A 218 18.64 -15.84 9.93
C HIS A 218 18.36 -17.16 9.21
N GLY A 219 18.04 -17.13 7.91
CA GLY A 219 17.61 -18.30 7.14
C GLY A 219 16.49 -19.04 7.87
N LYS A 220 16.69 -20.33 8.14
CA LYS A 220 15.70 -21.21 8.80
C LYS A 220 15.23 -20.72 10.18
N LYS A 221 16.08 -20.00 10.93
CA LYS A 221 15.69 -19.44 12.24
C LYS A 221 14.62 -18.35 12.11
N ALA A 222 14.54 -17.65 10.97
CA ALA A 222 13.53 -16.62 10.74
C ALA A 222 12.10 -17.18 10.68
N LEU A 223 11.93 -18.49 10.46
CA LEU A 223 10.61 -19.12 10.31
C LEU A 223 9.73 -18.93 11.54
N GLU A 224 10.28 -18.85 12.75
CA GLU A 224 9.48 -18.67 13.95
C GLU A 224 8.75 -17.32 13.93
N LEU A 225 9.50 -16.22 13.81
CA LEU A 225 8.95 -14.87 13.76
C LEU A 225 8.07 -14.69 12.52
N LEU A 226 8.50 -15.22 11.37
CA LEU A 226 7.74 -15.13 10.13
C LEU A 226 6.38 -15.86 10.20
N ASN A 227 6.33 -17.01 10.87
CA ASN A 227 5.06 -17.72 11.09
C ASN A 227 4.14 -16.94 12.04
N LYS A 228 4.67 -16.22 13.04
CA LYS A 228 3.86 -15.32 13.87
C LYS A 228 3.25 -14.20 13.02
N TYR A 229 4.04 -13.58 12.14
CA TYR A 229 3.52 -12.60 11.17
C TYR A 229 2.46 -13.16 10.23
N ILE A 230 2.64 -14.37 9.69
CA ILE A 230 1.65 -15.00 8.79
C ILE A 230 0.35 -15.31 9.55
N ARG A 231 0.42 -15.69 10.83
CA ARG A 231 -0.79 -15.90 11.65
C ARG A 231 -1.55 -14.60 11.85
N THR A 232 -0.85 -13.50 12.11
CA THR A 232 -1.47 -12.18 12.29
C THR A 232 -1.97 -11.58 10.97
N PHE A 233 -1.25 -11.80 9.87
CA PHE A 233 -1.55 -11.23 8.56
C PHE A 233 -1.60 -12.31 7.45
N PRO A 234 -2.59 -13.22 7.48
CA PRO A 234 -2.60 -14.42 6.62
C PRO A 234 -2.70 -14.10 5.12
N SER A 235 -3.34 -12.97 4.79
CA SER A 235 -3.57 -12.56 3.40
C SER A 235 -2.34 -11.95 2.74
N ILE A 236 -1.31 -11.58 3.49
CA ILE A 236 -0.14 -10.90 2.95
C ILE A 236 0.77 -11.89 2.21
N TYR A 237 0.96 -11.63 0.92
CA TYR A 237 1.70 -12.51 0.03
C TYR A 237 3.20 -12.60 0.36
N PHE A 238 3.88 -11.46 0.53
CA PHE A 238 5.34 -11.45 0.68
C PHE A 238 5.84 -12.21 1.92
N LEU A 239 5.02 -12.32 2.98
CA LEU A 239 5.36 -13.11 4.16
C LEU A 239 5.42 -14.61 3.82
N ARG A 240 4.43 -15.09 3.08
CA ARG A 240 4.36 -16.48 2.60
C ARG A 240 5.49 -16.75 1.60
N PHE A 241 5.79 -15.80 0.73
CA PHE A 241 6.92 -15.85 -0.20
C PHE A 241 8.25 -16.03 0.54
N ASN A 242 8.55 -15.20 1.55
CA ASN A 242 9.79 -15.33 2.33
C ASN A 242 9.87 -16.67 3.07
N ARG A 243 8.74 -17.19 3.56
CA ARG A 243 8.69 -18.51 4.22
C ARG A 243 9.04 -19.61 3.24
N LEU A 244 8.46 -19.57 2.04
CA LEU A 244 8.79 -20.53 0.98
C LEU A 244 10.26 -20.45 0.59
N LYS A 245 10.80 -19.25 0.39
CA LYS A 245 12.22 -19.04 0.08
C LYS A 245 13.15 -19.65 1.15
N ILE A 246 12.81 -19.54 2.43
CA ILE A 246 13.59 -20.15 3.51
C ILE A 246 13.46 -21.69 3.53
N MET A 247 12.29 -22.21 3.20
CA MET A 247 12.01 -23.66 3.22
C MET A 247 12.61 -24.40 2.01
N LEU A 248 12.70 -23.73 0.87
CA LEU A 248 13.16 -24.28 -0.40
C LEU A 248 14.63 -23.89 -0.56
N SER A 249 15.51 -24.78 -0.13
CA SER A 249 16.96 -24.49 -0.02
C SER A 249 17.73 -24.77 -1.33
N SER A 250 17.06 -25.33 -2.33
CA SER A 250 17.63 -25.70 -3.62
C SER A 250 16.64 -25.46 -4.76
N GLU A 251 17.16 -25.25 -5.97
CA GLU A 251 16.37 -25.17 -7.19
C GLU A 251 15.47 -26.40 -7.37
N GLU A 252 16.00 -27.59 -7.05
CA GLU A 252 15.24 -28.84 -7.09
C GLU A 252 14.08 -28.87 -6.10
N ASP A 253 14.26 -28.38 -4.87
CA ASP A 253 13.18 -28.31 -3.87
C ASP A 253 12.06 -27.40 -4.38
N LEU A 254 12.43 -26.31 -5.05
CA LEU A 254 11.48 -25.35 -5.60
C LEU A 254 10.71 -25.93 -6.79
N ILE A 255 11.40 -26.60 -7.72
CA ILE A 255 10.79 -27.35 -8.83
C ILE A 255 9.82 -28.40 -8.28
N LYS A 256 10.26 -29.26 -7.35
CA LYS A 256 9.43 -30.30 -6.72
C LYS A 256 8.20 -29.70 -6.03
N PHE A 257 8.38 -28.58 -5.32
CA PHE A 257 7.28 -27.91 -4.63
C PHE A 257 6.26 -27.28 -5.58
N VAL A 258 6.71 -26.68 -6.69
CA VAL A 258 5.80 -26.15 -7.73
C VAL A 258 4.98 -27.29 -8.33
N THR A 259 5.64 -28.36 -8.76
CA THR A 259 5.00 -29.56 -9.33
C THR A 259 3.96 -30.16 -8.38
N LEU A 260 4.30 -30.31 -7.10
CA LEU A 260 3.40 -30.89 -6.08
C LEU A 260 2.22 -29.97 -5.72
N SER A 261 2.39 -28.66 -5.84
CA SER A 261 1.37 -27.70 -5.39
C SER A 261 0.23 -27.45 -6.37
N GLY A 262 0.31 -28.02 -7.56
CA GLY A 262 -0.70 -27.89 -8.59
C GLY A 262 -0.80 -26.48 -9.22
N HIS A 263 -1.58 -26.45 -10.29
CA HIS A 263 -1.60 -25.45 -11.35
C HIS A 263 -1.95 -23.99 -10.95
N MET A 264 -2.71 -23.76 -9.88
CA MET A 264 -3.12 -22.39 -9.50
C MET A 264 -2.11 -21.60 -8.66
N VAL A 265 -1.18 -22.28 -7.98
CA VAL A 265 -0.16 -21.62 -7.13
C VAL A 265 1.19 -21.53 -7.86
N ALA A 266 1.22 -21.90 -9.13
CA ALA A 266 2.45 -22.17 -9.87
C ALA A 266 3.08 -20.92 -10.48
N LEU A 267 2.30 -19.90 -10.87
CA LEU A 267 2.84 -18.63 -11.40
C LEU A 267 3.70 -17.90 -10.36
N ASP A 268 3.17 -17.75 -9.15
CA ASP A 268 3.86 -17.12 -8.01
C ASP A 268 5.17 -17.84 -7.66
N LYS A 269 5.27 -19.13 -7.98
CA LYS A 269 6.43 -19.97 -7.68
C LYS A 269 7.40 -20.10 -8.85
N LEU A 270 6.92 -19.98 -10.09
CA LEU A 270 7.75 -19.82 -11.27
C LEU A 270 8.50 -18.48 -11.20
N VAL A 271 7.81 -17.43 -10.73
CA VAL A 271 8.40 -16.15 -10.37
C VAL A 271 9.45 -16.33 -9.26
N LEU A 272 9.17 -17.09 -8.19
CA LEU A 272 10.20 -17.43 -7.17
C LEU A 272 11.45 -18.08 -7.78
N LEU A 273 11.30 -19.07 -8.66
CA LEU A 273 12.40 -19.79 -9.29
C LEU A 273 13.27 -18.86 -10.14
N LEU A 274 12.63 -18.04 -10.98
CA LEU A 274 13.32 -17.09 -11.84
C LEU A 274 13.95 -15.95 -11.04
N PHE A 275 13.31 -15.47 -9.99
CA PHE A 275 13.90 -14.49 -9.09
C PHE A 275 15.10 -15.06 -8.33
N ASP A 276 15.05 -16.29 -7.80
CA ASP A 276 16.20 -16.84 -7.08
C ASP A 276 17.41 -17.08 -8.00
N LEU A 277 17.17 -17.37 -9.29
CA LEU A 277 18.21 -17.51 -10.31
C LEU A 277 18.74 -16.17 -10.85
N VAL A 278 17.92 -15.11 -10.84
CA VAL A 278 18.26 -13.78 -11.41
C VAL A 278 18.71 -12.76 -10.34
N VAL A 279 18.51 -13.02 -9.04
CA VAL A 279 18.93 -12.10 -7.97
C VAL A 279 20.43 -12.17 -7.70
N ARG A 280 21.19 -11.58 -8.63
CA ARG A 280 22.26 -10.62 -8.29
C ARG A 280 21.85 -9.16 -8.49
N ASP A 281 20.82 -8.86 -9.28
CA ASP A 281 20.44 -7.46 -9.60
C ASP A 281 18.94 -7.15 -9.48
N ILE A 282 18.36 -7.20 -8.26
CA ILE A 282 16.94 -6.79 -8.06
C ILE A 282 16.81 -5.64 -7.07
N VAL A 283 17.07 -4.43 -7.57
CA VAL A 283 16.63 -3.16 -6.96
C VAL A 283 15.31 -2.65 -7.61
N HIS A 284 14.78 -3.30 -8.65
CA HIS A 284 13.64 -2.73 -9.42
C HIS A 284 12.30 -3.48 -9.40
N LEU A 285 12.22 -4.72 -8.91
CA LEU A 285 10.94 -5.46 -8.87
C LEU A 285 10.20 -5.41 -7.53
N THR A 286 10.75 -4.71 -6.55
CA THR A 286 10.16 -4.57 -5.22
C THR A 286 9.04 -3.52 -5.15
N ALA A 287 8.38 -3.12 -6.24
CA ALA A 287 7.28 -2.15 -6.18
C ALA A 287 5.85 -2.72 -6.32
N GLN A 288 5.58 -3.94 -6.83
CA GLN A 288 4.24 -4.22 -7.39
C GLN A 288 3.46 -5.48 -6.93
N LEU A 289 3.83 -6.18 -5.85
CA LEU A 289 3.08 -7.38 -5.43
C LEU A 289 2.22 -7.14 -4.17
N ALA A 290 1.09 -6.47 -4.39
CA ALA A 290 -0.17 -6.71 -3.70
C ALA A 290 -1.17 -7.32 -4.72
N ILE A 291 -1.81 -8.43 -4.36
CA ILE A 291 -2.82 -9.22 -5.13
C ILE A 291 -3.99 -8.28 -5.58
N PRO A 292 -4.69 -8.35 -6.76
CA PRO A 292 -5.05 -9.46 -7.67
C PRO A 292 -4.97 -9.09 -9.19
N HIS A 293 -3.80 -8.95 -9.79
CA HIS A 293 -3.69 -8.62 -11.22
C HIS A 293 -2.95 -9.71 -11.99
N LEU A 294 -3.63 -10.84 -12.20
CA LEU A 294 -3.07 -12.02 -12.88
C LEU A 294 -2.46 -11.67 -14.24
N LYS A 295 -3.10 -10.76 -14.99
CA LYS A 295 -2.59 -10.18 -16.24
C LYS A 295 -1.21 -9.51 -16.06
N ARG A 296 -1.11 -8.59 -15.10
CA ARG A 296 0.12 -7.83 -14.82
C ARG A 296 1.26 -8.74 -14.37
N ASN A 297 0.96 -9.81 -13.65
CA ASN A 297 1.96 -10.80 -13.23
C ASN A 297 2.58 -11.52 -14.43
N TRP A 298 1.78 -11.91 -15.42
CA TRP A 298 2.29 -12.51 -16.66
C TRP A 298 3.13 -11.52 -17.48
N GLU A 299 2.70 -10.25 -17.55
CA GLU A 299 3.46 -9.19 -18.21
C GLU A 299 4.83 -8.96 -17.54
N ILE A 300 4.85 -8.81 -16.21
CA ILE A 300 6.09 -8.66 -15.43
C ILE A 300 6.99 -9.87 -15.61
N LEU A 301 6.41 -11.07 -15.56
CA LEU A 301 7.18 -12.30 -15.76
C LEU A 301 7.86 -12.30 -17.13
N TYR A 302 7.12 -11.97 -18.19
CA TYR A 302 7.68 -11.84 -19.54
C TYR A 302 8.80 -10.79 -19.60
N GLU A 303 8.62 -9.61 -19.00
CA GLU A 303 9.65 -8.58 -18.93
C GLU A 303 10.93 -9.11 -18.26
N VAL A 304 10.81 -9.87 -17.17
CA VAL A 304 11.97 -10.45 -16.46
C VAL A 304 12.70 -11.50 -17.29
N ILE A 305 11.97 -12.41 -17.92
CA ILE A 305 12.59 -13.55 -18.63
C ILE A 305 12.96 -13.26 -20.09
N SER A 306 12.49 -12.14 -20.64
CA SER A 306 12.91 -11.67 -21.95
C SER A 306 14.25 -10.92 -21.91
N ASP A 307 14.79 -10.66 -20.71
CA ASP A 307 16.13 -10.14 -20.54
C ASP A 307 17.18 -11.12 -21.10
N LYS A 308 18.22 -10.56 -21.72
CA LYS A 308 19.29 -11.31 -22.40
C LYS A 308 20.49 -11.57 -21.49
N SER A 309 20.34 -11.38 -20.18
CA SER A 309 21.41 -11.71 -19.23
C SER A 309 21.72 -13.21 -19.26
N LYS A 310 22.98 -13.54 -18.98
CA LYS A 310 23.47 -14.92 -19.03
C LYS A 310 22.76 -15.79 -17.99
N GLU A 311 22.51 -15.21 -16.83
CA GLU A 311 21.81 -15.80 -15.69
C GLU A 311 20.37 -16.17 -16.05
N VAL A 312 19.64 -15.27 -16.75
CA VAL A 312 18.28 -15.56 -17.25
C VAL A 312 18.30 -16.68 -18.27
N ALA A 313 19.27 -16.69 -19.19
CA ALA A 313 19.39 -17.74 -20.20
C ALA A 313 19.65 -19.13 -19.58
N GLU A 314 20.55 -19.22 -18.59
CA GLU A 314 20.84 -20.46 -17.86
C GLU A 314 19.62 -20.94 -17.08
N ALA A 315 18.92 -20.02 -16.41
CA ALA A 315 17.67 -20.32 -15.70
C ALA A 315 16.58 -20.85 -16.62
N LEU A 316 16.39 -20.23 -17.79
CA LEU A 316 15.42 -20.65 -18.79
C LEU A 316 15.73 -22.05 -19.32
N GLU A 317 17.00 -22.37 -19.57
CA GLU A 317 17.40 -23.71 -20.01
C GLU A 317 17.16 -24.77 -18.93
N SER A 318 17.37 -24.43 -17.65
CA SER A 318 17.02 -25.33 -16.54
C SER A 318 15.50 -25.57 -16.47
N ILE A 319 14.71 -24.50 -16.55
CA ILE A 319 13.25 -24.58 -16.56
C ILE A 319 12.77 -25.45 -17.71
N LYS A 320 13.26 -25.20 -18.93
CA LYS A 320 12.91 -25.94 -20.15
C LYS A 320 13.13 -27.45 -20.04
N LYS A 321 14.15 -27.86 -19.28
CA LYS A 321 14.50 -29.27 -19.04
C LYS A 321 13.74 -29.88 -17.86
N SER A 322 13.07 -29.06 -17.05
CA SER A 322 12.31 -29.50 -15.89
C SER A 322 10.85 -29.84 -16.23
N GLU A 323 10.19 -30.56 -15.31
CA GLU A 323 8.76 -30.86 -15.42
C GLU A 323 7.86 -29.62 -15.35
N LEU A 324 8.40 -28.43 -15.00
CA LEU A 324 7.64 -27.18 -14.95
C LEU A 324 7.09 -26.74 -16.29
N VAL A 325 7.78 -27.09 -17.39
CA VAL A 325 7.29 -26.83 -18.75
C VAL A 325 5.94 -27.50 -18.99
N ASN A 326 5.61 -28.56 -18.24
CA ASN A 326 4.32 -29.23 -18.37
C ASN A 326 3.13 -28.33 -18.03
N MET A 327 3.34 -27.23 -17.28
CA MET A 327 2.33 -26.19 -17.07
C MET A 327 1.93 -25.44 -18.35
N PHE A 328 2.80 -25.49 -19.35
CA PHE A 328 2.60 -24.98 -20.71
C PHE A 328 2.36 -26.12 -21.71
N ASN A 329 2.34 -27.38 -21.29
CA ASN A 329 2.01 -28.48 -22.17
C ASN A 329 0.51 -28.76 -22.19
N VAL A 330 0.05 -29.18 -23.37
CA VAL A 330 -1.37 -29.30 -23.76
C VAL A 330 -2.24 -30.10 -22.78
N TYR A 331 -1.69 -31.08 -22.08
CA TYR A 331 -2.44 -31.97 -21.16
C TYR A 331 -2.53 -31.46 -19.70
N GLY A 332 -1.81 -30.39 -19.34
CA GLY A 332 -1.79 -29.78 -17.99
C GLY A 332 -1.85 -28.25 -18.00
N ASN A 333 -2.18 -27.65 -19.16
CA ASN A 333 -2.10 -26.21 -19.38
C ASN A 333 -2.99 -25.39 -18.42
N ILE A 334 -2.36 -24.50 -17.65
CA ILE A 334 -3.03 -23.58 -16.72
C ILE A 334 -3.84 -22.49 -17.42
N GLY A 335 -3.51 -22.20 -18.68
CA GLY A 335 -4.14 -21.21 -19.55
C GLY A 335 -5.66 -21.35 -19.63
N ARG A 336 -6.18 -22.60 -19.59
CA ARG A 336 -7.63 -22.86 -19.65
C ARG A 336 -8.40 -22.37 -18.42
N ARG A 337 -7.70 -22.05 -17.34
CA ARG A 337 -8.26 -21.53 -16.08
C ARG A 337 -7.98 -20.03 -15.92
N LEU A 338 -7.31 -19.41 -16.90
CA LEU A 338 -7.06 -17.98 -16.88
C LEU A 338 -8.29 -17.23 -17.39
N PRO A 339 -8.60 -16.05 -16.82
CA PRO A 339 -9.52 -15.11 -17.46
C PRO A 339 -9.02 -14.71 -18.86
N GLU A 340 -9.93 -14.38 -19.77
CA GLU A 340 -9.62 -14.07 -21.19
C GLU A 340 -8.56 -12.97 -21.34
N ASP A 341 -8.62 -11.93 -20.49
CA ASP A 341 -7.69 -10.81 -20.52
C ASP A 341 -6.24 -11.17 -20.10
N CYS A 342 -6.04 -12.37 -19.53
CA CYS A 342 -4.76 -12.92 -19.11
C CYS A 342 -4.15 -13.91 -20.11
N VAL A 343 -4.91 -14.37 -21.11
CA VAL A 343 -4.48 -15.40 -22.07
C VAL A 343 -3.30 -14.93 -22.92
N GLU A 344 -3.36 -13.72 -23.46
CA GLU A 344 -2.31 -13.18 -24.32
C GLU A 344 -0.97 -12.97 -23.58
N PRO A 345 -0.93 -12.33 -22.39
CA PRO A 345 0.30 -12.28 -21.58
C PRO A 345 0.86 -13.66 -21.20
N TYR A 346 -0.01 -14.63 -20.90
CA TYR A 346 0.39 -16.00 -20.65
C TYR A 346 1.08 -16.64 -21.86
N LEU A 347 0.52 -16.48 -23.06
CA LEU A 347 1.08 -17.00 -24.31
C LEU A 347 2.44 -16.37 -24.65
N ARG A 348 2.67 -15.11 -24.28
CA ARG A 348 3.97 -14.45 -24.43
C ARG A 348 5.04 -15.11 -23.56
N VAL A 349 4.73 -15.42 -22.30
CA VAL A 349 5.64 -16.18 -21.44
C VAL A 349 5.86 -17.59 -21.99
N ALA A 350 4.79 -18.28 -22.42
CA ALA A 350 4.89 -19.61 -23.01
C ALA A 350 5.85 -19.64 -24.22
N SER A 351 5.85 -18.60 -25.05
CA SER A 351 6.71 -18.51 -26.24
C SER A 351 8.22 -18.57 -25.95
N LEU A 352 8.63 -18.31 -24.71
CA LEU A 352 10.02 -18.36 -24.28
C LEU A 352 10.39 -19.72 -23.64
N LEU A 353 9.40 -20.56 -23.34
CA LEU A 353 9.55 -21.80 -22.57
C LEU A 353 9.17 -23.06 -23.34
N VAL A 354 8.32 -22.96 -24.37
CA VAL A 354 7.94 -24.09 -25.24
C VAL A 354 8.34 -23.82 -26.68
N ASP A 355 8.45 -24.89 -27.48
CA ASP A 355 8.70 -24.78 -28.91
C ASP A 355 7.49 -24.19 -29.68
N VAL A 356 7.73 -23.78 -30.93
CA VAL A 356 6.71 -23.15 -31.78
C VAL A 356 5.50 -24.07 -32.01
N PRO A 357 5.66 -25.38 -32.32
CA PRO A 357 4.51 -26.29 -32.48
C PRO A 357 3.63 -26.41 -31.23
N HIS A 358 4.22 -26.43 -30.03
CA HIS A 358 3.45 -26.47 -28.78
C HIS A 358 2.78 -25.13 -28.50
N LEU A 359 3.44 -24.00 -28.78
CA LEU A 359 2.85 -22.67 -28.65
C LEU A 359 1.61 -22.48 -29.53
N GLU A 360 1.65 -22.97 -30.78
CA GLU A 360 0.51 -22.92 -31.70
C GLU A 360 -0.67 -23.76 -31.19
N LYS A 361 -0.40 -24.96 -30.65
CA LYS A 361 -1.43 -25.78 -30.00
C LYS A 361 -2.03 -25.08 -28.78
N LEU A 362 -1.23 -24.39 -27.98
CA LEU A 362 -1.72 -23.61 -26.84
C LEU A 362 -2.61 -22.46 -27.29
N ARG A 363 -2.22 -21.70 -28.31
CA ARG A 363 -3.03 -20.61 -28.87
C ARG A 363 -4.41 -21.13 -29.28
N LEU A 364 -4.44 -22.17 -30.10
CA LEU A 364 -5.70 -22.76 -30.59
C LEU A 364 -6.62 -23.24 -29.46
N GLN A 365 -6.08 -23.67 -28.33
CA GLN A 365 -6.87 -24.15 -27.19
C GLN A 365 -7.36 -23.05 -26.24
N LEU A 366 -6.81 -21.86 -26.31
CA LEU A 366 -7.12 -20.77 -25.38
C LEU A 366 -7.90 -19.63 -26.03
N THR A 367 -7.93 -19.58 -27.36
CA THR A 367 -8.68 -18.57 -28.13
C THR A 367 -9.96 -19.12 -28.75
N HIS A 368 -10.27 -20.40 -28.52
CA HIS A 368 -11.49 -21.11 -28.94
C HIS A 368 -12.05 -21.88 -27.75
#